data_AF-A0A970HQV5-F1
#
_entry.id   AF-A0A970HQV5-F1
#
_cell.length_a   1.000
_cell.length_b   1.000
_cell.length_c   1.000
_cell.angle_alpha   90.00
_cell.angle_beta   90.00
_cell.angle_gamma   90.00
#
_symmetry.space_group_name_H-M   'P 1'
#
loop_
_entity.id
_entity.type
_entity.pdbx_description
1 polymer ?
#
loop_
_entity_poly.entity_id
_entity_poly.type
_entity_poly.pdbx_seq_one_letter_code
_entity_poly.pdbx_strand_id
1 'polypeptide(L)'
;MMYRAFPMGAVALGDDYMKNAFSLEVAYLLELDADRLLAGFRETAGLDMRGARRYDGWENMLIGGHTLGHYLTAVAQACVSADINESDQAALYEKLSYICRSLRECQEASYTAKNCKPGFIFGAVITDPDNVELQFDYVEARKTDIIKEAWVPWYTMHKIIAGLVDAYKLTGNEDALAVASGLGDWAYRRASGWDENTHRTVISIEYGGMNDCL
;
A
#
# COMPACT_ATOMS: atom_id res chain seq x y z
N MET A 1 34.52 -3.27 8.69
CA MET A 1 33.97 -4.29 7.77
C MET A 1 32.47 -4.05 7.71
N MET A 2 31.91 -3.75 6.54
CA MET A 2 30.47 -3.52 6.38
C MET A 2 29.82 -4.84 5.99
N TYR A 3 28.93 -5.38 6.83
CA TYR A 3 28.18 -6.58 6.51
C TYR A 3 27.06 -6.24 5.51
N ARG A 4 26.77 -7.16 4.58
CA ARG A 4 25.66 -7.05 3.63
C ARG A 4 24.81 -8.31 3.71
N ALA A 5 23.50 -8.15 3.68
CA ALA A 5 22.57 -9.27 3.55
C ALA A 5 22.72 -9.93 2.17
N PHE A 6 22.43 -11.24 2.10
CA PHE A 6 22.29 -11.92 0.82
C PHE A 6 20.95 -11.54 0.17
N PRO A 7 20.89 -11.39 -1.17
CA PRO A 7 19.62 -11.22 -1.85
C PRO A 7 18.78 -12.50 -1.73
N MET A 8 17.45 -12.36 -1.74
CA MET A 8 16.53 -13.48 -1.52
C MET A 8 16.73 -14.62 -2.54
N GLY A 9 16.93 -14.29 -3.81
CA GLY A 9 17.22 -15.26 -4.87
C GLY A 9 18.58 -15.98 -4.77
N ALA A 10 19.43 -15.62 -3.80
CA ALA A 10 20.69 -16.31 -3.53
C ALA A 10 20.60 -17.30 -2.36
N VAL A 11 19.44 -17.44 -1.72
CA VAL A 11 19.24 -18.31 -0.57
C VAL A 11 18.04 -19.23 -0.84
N ALA A 12 18.32 -20.52 -1.05
CA ALA A 12 17.29 -21.54 -1.22
C ALA A 12 16.91 -22.18 0.11
N LEU A 13 15.63 -22.50 0.28
CA LEU A 13 15.11 -23.19 1.45
C LEU A 13 15.62 -24.65 1.47
N GLY A 14 16.12 -25.07 2.63
CA GLY A 14 16.75 -26.39 2.79
C GLY A 14 15.80 -27.47 3.29
N ASP A 15 14.84 -27.12 4.16
CA ASP A 15 13.95 -28.07 4.81
C ASP A 15 12.54 -28.07 4.20
N ASP A 16 11.89 -29.24 4.29
CA ASP A 16 10.57 -29.47 3.68
C ASP A 16 9.45 -28.64 4.34
N TYR A 17 9.59 -28.30 5.62
CA TYR A 17 8.60 -27.48 6.33
C TYR A 17 8.56 -26.06 5.76
N MET A 18 9.72 -25.42 5.60
CA MET A 18 9.81 -24.07 5.03
C MET A 18 9.40 -24.05 3.57
N LYS A 19 9.77 -25.07 2.77
CA LYS A 19 9.28 -25.18 1.39
C LYS A 19 7.77 -25.30 1.31
N ASN A 20 7.17 -26.11 2.17
CA ASN A 20 5.72 -26.23 2.24
C ASN A 20 5.06 -24.91 2.66
N ALA A 21 5.61 -24.20 3.64
CA ALA A 21 5.11 -22.90 4.06
C ALA A 21 5.17 -21.87 2.93
N PHE A 22 6.28 -21.80 2.20
CA PHE A 22 6.43 -20.92 1.04
C PHE A 22 5.45 -21.25 -0.08
N SER A 23 5.27 -22.53 -0.41
CA SER A 23 4.29 -22.95 -1.42
C SER A 23 2.85 -22.59 -1.04
N LEU A 24 2.49 -22.70 0.25
CA LEU A 24 1.17 -22.28 0.73
C LEU A 24 1.00 -20.76 0.67
N GLU A 25 2.04 -19.99 0.99
CA GLU A 25 2.04 -18.53 0.85
C GLU A 25 1.84 -18.12 -0.61
N VAL A 26 2.59 -18.70 -1.54
CA VAL A 26 2.45 -18.43 -2.99
C VAL A 26 1.03 -18.74 -3.47
N ALA A 27 0.47 -19.89 -3.06
CA ALA A 27 -0.89 -20.27 -3.40
C ALA A 27 -1.92 -19.25 -2.87
N TYR A 28 -1.75 -18.79 -1.62
CA TYR A 28 -2.60 -17.77 -1.01
C TYR A 28 -2.51 -16.42 -1.75
N LEU A 29 -1.28 -15.98 -2.09
CA LEU A 29 -1.07 -14.73 -2.83
C LEU A 29 -1.72 -14.75 -4.22
N LEU A 30 -1.72 -15.90 -4.89
CA LEU A 30 -2.38 -16.08 -6.19
C LEU A 30 -3.91 -16.05 -6.09
N GLU A 31 -4.48 -16.55 -4.99
CA GLU A 31 -5.92 -16.60 -4.73
C GLU A 31 -6.55 -15.21 -4.54
N LEU A 32 -5.80 -14.24 -4.00
CA LEU A 32 -6.32 -12.89 -3.78
C LEU A 32 -6.66 -12.17 -5.09
N ASP A 33 -7.85 -11.60 -5.13
CA ASP A 33 -8.40 -10.87 -6.27
C ASP A 33 -7.87 -9.43 -6.29
N ALA A 34 -7.15 -9.09 -7.36
CA ALA A 34 -6.51 -7.79 -7.51
C ALA A 34 -7.52 -6.64 -7.62
N ASP A 35 -8.66 -6.84 -8.30
CA ASP A 35 -9.68 -5.80 -8.43
C ASP A 35 -10.39 -5.55 -7.10
N ARG A 36 -10.58 -6.58 -6.27
CA ARG A 36 -11.11 -6.40 -4.91
C ARG A 36 -10.14 -5.66 -4.00
N LEU A 37 -8.83 -5.90 -4.10
CA LEU A 37 -7.79 -5.13 -3.40
C LEU A 37 -7.76 -3.67 -3.87
N LEU A 38 -8.02 -3.43 -5.16
CA LEU A 38 -8.03 -2.09 -5.78
C LEU A 38 -9.34 -1.32 -5.59
N ALA A 39 -10.45 -1.99 -5.24
CA ALA A 39 -11.78 -1.40 -5.24
C ALA A 39 -11.85 -0.08 -4.46
N GLY A 40 -11.30 -0.03 -3.25
CA GLY A 40 -11.31 1.18 -2.43
C GLY A 40 -10.43 2.32 -2.95
N PHE A 41 -9.34 2.00 -3.63
CA PHE A 41 -8.47 2.98 -4.28
C PHE A 41 -9.16 3.60 -5.49
N ARG A 42 -9.86 2.78 -6.28
CA ARG A 42 -10.62 3.25 -7.44
C ARG A 42 -11.79 4.13 -7.00
N GLU A 43 -12.52 3.72 -5.95
CA GLU A 43 -13.59 4.54 -5.36
C GLU A 43 -13.08 5.90 -4.88
N THR A 44 -11.96 5.93 -4.14
CA THR A 44 -11.31 7.15 -3.66
C THR A 44 -10.88 8.07 -4.80
N ALA A 45 -10.41 7.51 -5.90
CA ALA A 45 -10.03 8.24 -7.10
C ALA A 45 -11.23 8.66 -7.98
N GLY A 46 -12.47 8.31 -7.62
CA GLY A 46 -13.66 8.57 -8.42
C GLY A 46 -13.74 7.75 -9.71
N LEU A 47 -13.04 6.61 -9.76
CA LEU A 47 -12.99 5.70 -10.91
C LEU A 47 -13.95 4.52 -10.72
N ASP A 48 -14.43 3.97 -11.84
CA ASP A 48 -15.24 2.74 -11.82
C ASP A 48 -14.45 1.57 -11.20
N MET A 49 -15.02 0.92 -10.17
CA MET A 49 -14.47 -0.27 -9.51
C MET A 49 -14.51 -1.54 -10.39
N ARG A 50 -14.93 -1.45 -11.66
CA ARG A 50 -14.98 -2.55 -12.63
C ARG A 50 -15.85 -3.71 -12.17
N GLY A 51 -16.93 -3.39 -11.43
CA GLY A 51 -17.83 -4.38 -10.85
C GLY A 51 -17.28 -5.12 -9.62
N ALA A 52 -16.05 -4.84 -9.18
CA ALA A 52 -15.49 -5.42 -7.98
C ALA A 52 -16.14 -4.85 -6.71
N ARG A 53 -16.07 -5.64 -5.65
CA ARG A 53 -16.46 -5.24 -4.29
C ARG A 53 -15.24 -5.30 -3.40
N ARG A 54 -15.15 -4.36 -2.46
CA ARG A 54 -14.15 -4.41 -1.38
C ARG A 54 -14.15 -5.79 -0.72
N TYR A 55 -12.99 -6.20 -0.21
CA TYR A 55 -12.95 -7.32 0.72
C TYR A 55 -13.73 -6.98 1.99
N ASP A 56 -14.37 -7.99 2.59
CA ASP A 56 -15.08 -7.82 3.86
C ASP A 56 -14.08 -7.57 5.01
N GLY A 57 -14.61 -7.41 6.24
CA GLY A 57 -13.78 -7.15 7.41
C GLY A 57 -13.13 -5.78 7.32
N TRP A 58 -11.84 -5.71 7.67
CA TRP A 58 -11.13 -4.45 7.85
C TRP A 58 -10.89 -3.67 6.55
N GLU A 59 -10.84 -4.35 5.40
CA GLU A 59 -10.71 -3.71 4.09
C GLU A 59 -11.95 -2.90 3.68
N ASN A 60 -13.09 -3.16 4.33
CA ASN A 60 -14.32 -2.36 4.19
C ASN A 60 -14.54 -1.44 5.41
N MET A 61 -13.47 -0.97 6.05
CA MET A 61 -13.50 -0.02 7.17
C MET A 61 -12.49 1.11 6.97
N LEU A 62 -12.28 1.94 8.01
CA LEU A 62 -11.38 3.09 7.97
C LEU A 62 -9.89 2.73 7.81
N ILE A 63 -9.49 1.48 8.04
CA ILE A 63 -8.10 1.01 7.84
C ILE A 63 -7.85 0.44 6.43
N GLY A 64 -8.88 0.34 5.59
CA GLY A 64 -8.80 -0.33 4.28
C GLY A 64 -7.68 0.17 3.38
N GLY A 65 -7.14 -0.73 2.55
CA GLY A 65 -5.94 -0.52 1.74
C GLY A 65 -4.65 -0.97 2.41
N HIS A 66 -4.65 -1.22 3.73
CA HIS A 66 -3.45 -1.71 4.43
C HIS A 66 -3.04 -3.11 3.95
N THR A 67 -4.01 -3.97 3.60
CA THR A 67 -3.75 -5.30 3.06
C THR A 67 -3.06 -5.21 1.70
N LEU A 68 -3.49 -4.31 0.81
CA LEU A 68 -2.84 -4.11 -0.49
C LEU A 68 -1.36 -3.71 -0.32
N GLY A 69 -1.05 -2.86 0.66
CA GLY A 69 0.32 -2.46 0.96
C GLY A 69 1.20 -3.66 1.36
N HIS A 70 0.73 -4.47 2.32
CA HIS A 70 1.41 -5.72 2.71
C HIS A 70 1.53 -6.71 1.56
N TYR A 71 0.46 -6.83 0.76
CA TYR A 71 0.39 -7.72 -0.38
C TYR A 71 1.44 -7.40 -1.43
N LEU A 72 1.67 -6.12 -1.74
CA LEU A 72 2.71 -5.70 -2.68
C LEU A 72 4.11 -6.15 -2.22
N THR A 73 4.45 -5.96 -0.95
CA THR A 73 5.72 -6.47 -0.39
C THR A 73 5.80 -7.99 -0.51
N ALA A 74 4.76 -8.72 -0.10
CA ALA A 74 4.76 -10.18 -0.12
C ALA A 74 4.93 -10.75 -1.54
N VAL A 75 4.20 -10.19 -2.52
CA VAL A 75 4.32 -10.59 -3.93
C VAL A 75 5.69 -10.23 -4.49
N ALA A 76 6.21 -9.04 -4.20
CA ALA A 76 7.53 -8.63 -4.67
C ALA A 76 8.65 -9.55 -4.14
N GLN A 77 8.56 -9.96 -2.87
CA GLN A 77 9.47 -10.93 -2.26
C GLN A 77 9.34 -12.32 -2.89
N ALA A 78 8.11 -12.82 -3.05
CA ALA A 78 7.87 -14.12 -3.68
C ALA A 78 8.42 -14.18 -5.12
N CYS A 79 8.26 -13.10 -5.90
CA CYS A 79 8.78 -12.99 -7.27
C CYS A 79 10.31 -13.13 -7.37
N VAL A 80 11.07 -12.83 -6.32
CA VAL A 80 12.54 -12.91 -6.33
C VAL A 80 13.09 -14.03 -5.47
N SER A 81 12.23 -14.89 -4.92
CA SER A 81 12.63 -16.05 -4.12
C SER A 81 13.40 -17.05 -4.97
N ALA A 82 14.38 -17.74 -4.37
CA ALA A 82 15.09 -18.83 -5.04
C ALA A 82 14.21 -20.08 -5.24
N ASP A 83 13.12 -20.21 -4.47
CA ASP A 83 12.23 -21.37 -4.44
C ASP A 83 10.95 -21.19 -5.28
N ILE A 84 10.76 -20.03 -5.92
CA ILE A 84 9.60 -19.80 -6.80
C ILE A 84 9.78 -20.54 -8.13
N ASN A 85 8.72 -21.19 -8.62
CA ASN A 85 8.72 -21.75 -9.96
C ASN A 85 8.34 -20.69 -11.01
N GLU A 86 8.75 -20.89 -12.26
CA GLU A 86 8.59 -19.92 -13.35
C GLU A 86 7.12 -19.52 -13.61
N SER A 87 6.19 -20.47 -13.51
CA SER A 87 4.76 -20.23 -13.75
C SER A 87 4.17 -19.32 -12.67
N ASP A 88 4.41 -19.64 -11.40
CA ASP A 88 3.88 -18.85 -10.29
C ASP A 88 4.56 -17.47 -10.23
N GLN A 89 5.86 -17.41 -10.53
CA GLN A 89 6.58 -16.15 -10.65
C GLN A 89 5.96 -15.24 -11.71
N ALA A 90 5.68 -15.76 -12.91
CA ALA A 90 5.07 -14.99 -13.98
C ALA A 90 3.65 -14.50 -13.60
N ALA A 91 2.84 -15.35 -12.98
CA ALA A 91 1.49 -14.99 -12.55
C ALA A 91 1.49 -13.92 -11.44
N LEU A 92 2.37 -14.05 -10.45
CA LEU A 92 2.55 -13.07 -9.39
C LEU A 92 3.09 -11.73 -9.93
N TYR A 93 4.07 -11.76 -10.83
CA TYR A 93 4.63 -10.56 -11.44
C TYR A 93 3.59 -9.79 -12.28
N GLU A 94 2.76 -10.50 -13.06
CA GLU A 94 1.67 -9.86 -13.81
C GLU A 94 0.66 -9.22 -12.85
N LYS A 95 0.30 -9.90 -11.76
CA LYS A 95 -0.63 -9.37 -10.77
C LYS A 95 -0.09 -8.12 -10.06
N LEU A 96 1.19 -8.14 -9.66
CA LEU A 96 1.89 -6.96 -9.11
C LEU A 96 1.90 -5.80 -10.11
N SER A 97 2.23 -6.08 -11.37
CA SER A 97 2.29 -5.07 -12.43
C SER A 97 0.92 -4.48 -12.73
N TYR A 98 -0.13 -5.29 -12.74
CA TYR A 98 -1.51 -4.84 -12.88
C TYR A 98 -1.94 -3.92 -11.74
N ILE A 99 -1.62 -4.26 -10.50
CA ILE A 99 -1.93 -3.44 -9.33
C ILE A 99 -1.19 -2.11 -9.40
N CYS A 100 0.12 -2.11 -9.66
CA CYS A 100 0.92 -0.88 -9.73
C CYS A 100 0.42 0.07 -10.82
N ARG A 101 0.13 -0.45 -12.01
CA ARG A 101 -0.48 0.32 -13.10
C ARG A 101 -1.86 0.87 -12.71
N SER A 102 -2.70 0.09 -12.05
CA SER A 102 -4.03 0.54 -11.62
C SER A 102 -3.97 1.58 -10.51
N LEU A 103 -3.01 1.48 -9.59
CA LEU A 103 -2.75 2.52 -8.58
C LEU A 103 -2.24 3.80 -9.23
N ARG A 104 -1.42 3.68 -10.28
CA ARG A 104 -1.00 4.83 -11.08
C ARG A 104 -2.19 5.51 -11.76
N GLU A 105 -3.12 4.76 -12.36
CA GLU A 105 -4.38 5.32 -12.88
C GLU A 105 -5.14 6.10 -11.80
N CYS A 106 -5.24 5.55 -10.58
CA CYS A 106 -5.90 6.21 -9.45
C CYS A 106 -5.15 7.50 -9.04
N GLN A 107 -3.82 7.45 -8.99
CA GLN A 107 -3.01 8.60 -8.63
C GLN A 107 -3.10 9.71 -9.68
N GLU A 108 -3.09 9.37 -10.97
CA GLU A 108 -3.26 10.35 -12.06
C GLU A 108 -4.61 11.09 -11.95
N ALA A 109 -5.68 10.40 -11.56
CA ALA A 109 -6.96 11.04 -11.31
C ALA A 109 -6.89 12.09 -10.17
N SER A 110 -6.11 11.84 -9.12
CA SER A 110 -5.95 12.75 -7.98
C SER A 110 -5.40 14.14 -8.35
N TYR A 111 -4.61 14.26 -9.43
CA TYR A 111 -4.01 15.55 -9.84
C TYR A 111 -5.04 16.54 -10.40
N THR A 112 -6.18 16.05 -10.87
CA THR A 112 -7.26 16.87 -11.42
C THR A 112 -8.52 16.86 -10.56
N ALA A 113 -8.58 15.98 -9.57
CA ALA A 113 -9.65 15.87 -8.61
C ALA A 113 -9.75 17.15 -7.74
N LYS A 114 -10.98 17.48 -7.32
CA LYS A 114 -11.24 18.64 -6.45
C LYS A 114 -11.34 18.27 -4.96
N ASN A 115 -11.45 16.98 -4.66
CA ASN A 115 -11.70 16.43 -3.32
C ASN A 115 -10.44 15.86 -2.64
N CYS A 116 -9.28 15.97 -3.27
CA CYS A 116 -7.98 15.60 -2.69
C CYS A 116 -6.84 16.43 -3.28
N LYS A 117 -5.69 16.39 -2.59
CA LYS A 117 -4.43 16.96 -3.04
C LYS A 117 -3.74 16.05 -4.07
N PRO A 118 -2.97 16.63 -5.01
CA PRO A 118 -2.19 15.88 -5.99
C PRO A 118 -1.31 14.78 -5.39
N GLY A 119 -1.27 13.62 -6.04
CA GLY A 119 -0.44 12.46 -5.67
C GLY A 119 -1.09 11.51 -4.67
N PHE A 120 -2.26 11.85 -4.13
CA PHE A 120 -2.95 11.05 -3.12
C PHE A 120 -3.59 9.79 -3.71
N ILE A 121 -3.37 8.64 -3.04
CA ILE A 121 -4.15 7.42 -3.20
C ILE A 121 -4.42 6.82 -1.82
N PHE A 122 -5.61 6.27 -1.61
CA PHE A 122 -5.96 5.63 -0.34
C PHE A 122 -7.09 4.62 -0.53
N GLY A 123 -7.04 3.52 0.23
CA GLY A 123 -7.96 2.39 0.06
C GLY A 123 -9.10 2.34 1.07
N ALA A 124 -9.16 3.24 2.05
CA ALA A 124 -10.15 3.17 3.13
C ALA A 124 -11.56 3.55 2.65
N VAL A 125 -12.58 3.24 3.46
CA VAL A 125 -13.95 3.72 3.21
C VAL A 125 -13.99 5.25 3.27
N ILE A 126 -14.68 5.85 2.31
CA ILE A 126 -14.90 7.30 2.23
C ILE A 126 -16.07 7.68 3.13
N THR A 127 -15.83 8.57 4.09
CA THR A 127 -16.89 9.14 4.95
C THR A 127 -17.35 10.52 4.47
N ASP A 128 -16.56 11.17 3.63
CA ASP A 128 -16.87 12.47 3.00
C ASP A 128 -16.35 12.46 1.55
N PRO A 129 -17.22 12.43 0.53
CA PRO A 129 -16.80 12.40 -0.87
C PRO A 129 -16.14 13.70 -1.34
N ASP A 130 -16.39 14.82 -0.65
CA ASP A 130 -15.78 16.11 -0.96
C ASP A 130 -14.39 16.28 -0.31
N ASN A 131 -14.04 15.39 0.62
CA ASN A 131 -12.72 15.35 1.27
C ASN A 131 -12.29 13.90 1.56
N VAL A 132 -11.64 13.27 0.59
CA VAL A 132 -11.18 11.87 0.76
C VAL A 132 -9.92 11.74 1.64
N GLU A 133 -9.31 12.86 2.05
CA GLU A 133 -8.19 12.90 3.00
C GLU A 133 -8.65 13.03 4.47
N LEU A 134 -9.96 13.04 4.74
CA LEU A 134 -10.54 13.43 6.03
C LEU A 134 -9.97 12.69 7.26
N GLN A 135 -9.58 11.42 7.13
CA GLN A 135 -8.96 10.70 8.25
C GLN A 135 -7.63 11.34 8.69
N PHE A 136 -6.85 11.88 7.75
CA PHE A 136 -5.61 12.57 8.06
C PHE A 136 -5.88 13.90 8.78
N ASP A 137 -6.92 14.63 8.36
CA ASP A 137 -7.36 15.86 9.04
C ASP A 137 -7.82 15.56 10.48
N TYR A 138 -8.51 14.44 10.69
CA TYR A 138 -8.91 14.00 12.02
C TYR A 138 -7.72 13.67 12.92
N VAL A 139 -6.73 12.94 12.42
CA VAL A 139 -5.51 12.65 13.20
C VAL A 139 -4.79 13.94 13.61
N GLU A 140 -4.68 14.91 12.70
CA GLU A 140 -4.10 16.23 13.00
C GLU A 140 -4.89 17.00 14.07
N ALA A 141 -6.21 16.80 14.12
CA ALA A 141 -7.10 17.32 15.15
C ALA A 141 -7.19 16.43 16.42
N ARG A 142 -6.35 15.40 16.55
CA ARG A 142 -6.36 14.42 17.66
C ARG A 142 -7.68 13.66 17.82
N LYS A 143 -8.36 13.39 16.70
CA LYS A 143 -9.59 12.60 16.61
C LYS A 143 -9.25 11.21 16.09
N THR A 144 -9.56 10.17 16.88
CA THR A 144 -9.08 8.80 16.68
C THR A 144 -10.12 7.73 16.98
N ASP A 145 -11.41 8.06 17.01
CA ASP A 145 -12.45 7.05 17.03
C ASP A 145 -12.37 6.21 15.74
N ILE A 146 -12.04 4.93 15.89
CA ILE A 146 -11.76 4.03 14.76
C ILE A 146 -12.98 3.73 13.88
N ILE A 147 -14.19 4.14 14.29
CA ILE A 147 -15.43 3.92 13.56
C ILE A 147 -15.90 5.21 12.87
N LYS A 148 -15.72 6.36 13.52
CA LYS A 148 -16.31 7.64 13.07
C LYS A 148 -15.30 8.66 12.57
N GLU A 149 -14.04 8.52 12.97
CA GLU A 149 -13.02 9.53 12.76
C GLU A 149 -11.87 8.96 11.93
N ALA A 150 -10.92 8.28 12.57
CA ALA A 150 -9.73 7.79 11.89
C ALA A 150 -9.26 6.47 12.49
N TRP A 151 -8.88 5.55 11.62
CA TRP A 151 -8.22 4.32 12.03
C TRP A 151 -6.80 4.27 11.45
N VAL A 152 -5.88 4.89 12.19
CA VAL A 152 -4.43 4.88 11.94
C VAL A 152 -4.02 5.11 10.46
N PRO A 153 -4.50 6.19 9.81
CA PRO A 153 -4.31 6.39 8.37
C PRO A 153 -2.84 6.51 7.95
N TRP A 154 -1.95 7.01 8.84
CA TRP A 154 -0.51 7.03 8.59
C TRP A 154 0.12 5.64 8.63
N TYR A 155 -0.36 4.71 9.46
CA TYR A 155 0.05 3.30 9.40
C TYR A 155 -0.33 2.66 8.08
N THR A 156 -1.55 2.92 7.59
CA THR A 156 -2.03 2.41 6.29
C THR A 156 -1.21 3.00 5.15
N MET A 157 -0.95 4.32 5.17
CA MET A 157 -0.08 4.99 4.21
C MET A 157 1.33 4.38 4.19
N HIS A 158 1.90 4.08 5.36
CA HIS A 158 3.19 3.38 5.44
C HIS A 158 3.15 2.04 4.71
N LYS A 159 2.12 1.21 4.89
CA LYS A 159 2.05 -0.09 4.19
C LYS A 159 1.99 0.08 2.68
N ILE A 160 1.24 1.06 2.20
CA ILE A 160 1.11 1.34 0.77
C ILE A 160 2.48 1.78 0.20
N ILE A 161 3.14 2.76 0.84
CA ILE A 161 4.44 3.26 0.37
C ILE A 161 5.51 2.16 0.45
N ALA A 162 5.62 1.44 1.57
CA ALA A 162 6.58 0.36 1.74
C ALA A 162 6.38 -0.74 0.68
N GLY A 163 5.13 -1.15 0.44
CA GLY A 163 4.79 -2.14 -0.60
C GLY A 163 5.21 -1.71 -2.01
N LEU A 164 4.97 -0.45 -2.36
CA LEU A 164 5.39 0.11 -3.67
C LEU A 164 6.92 0.21 -3.78
N VAL A 165 7.59 0.63 -2.71
CA VAL A 165 9.07 0.70 -2.66
C VAL A 165 9.69 -0.69 -2.80
N ASP A 166 9.13 -1.70 -2.13
CA ASP A 166 9.58 -3.10 -2.25
C ASP A 166 9.32 -3.64 -3.65
N ALA A 167 8.14 -3.36 -4.22
CA ALA A 167 7.81 -3.73 -5.60
C ALA A 167 8.84 -3.18 -6.60
N TYR A 168 9.22 -1.90 -6.47
CA TYR A 168 10.28 -1.32 -7.30
C TYR A 168 11.66 -1.94 -7.04
N LYS A 169 12.10 -1.98 -5.77
CA LYS A 169 13.45 -2.45 -5.41
C LYS A 169 13.71 -3.90 -5.81
N LEU A 170 12.69 -4.75 -5.73
CA LEU A 170 12.82 -6.18 -5.99
C LEU A 170 12.52 -6.55 -7.44
N THR A 171 11.58 -5.86 -8.10
CA THR A 171 11.10 -6.28 -9.43
C THR A 171 11.39 -5.26 -10.54
N GLY A 172 11.84 -4.05 -10.19
CA GLY A 172 12.09 -2.96 -11.16
C GLY A 172 10.83 -2.33 -11.74
N ASN A 173 9.68 -2.50 -11.09
CA ASN A 173 8.41 -1.95 -11.58
C ASN A 173 8.38 -0.41 -11.46
N GLU A 174 8.51 0.28 -12.60
CA GLU A 174 8.57 1.75 -12.68
C GLU A 174 7.25 2.45 -12.31
N ASP A 175 6.10 1.79 -12.51
CA ASP A 175 4.82 2.33 -12.04
C ASP A 175 4.79 2.39 -10.50
N ALA A 176 5.36 1.38 -9.83
CA ALA A 176 5.47 1.37 -8.38
C ALA A 176 6.33 2.54 -7.87
N LEU A 177 7.48 2.80 -8.50
CA LEU A 177 8.33 3.95 -8.17
C LEU A 177 7.61 5.29 -8.39
N ALA A 178 6.91 5.44 -9.51
CA ALA A 178 6.17 6.66 -9.81
C ALA A 178 5.09 6.93 -8.74
N VAL A 179 4.32 5.90 -8.37
CA VAL A 179 3.26 6.04 -7.35
C VAL A 179 3.86 6.34 -5.98
N ALA A 180 4.90 5.62 -5.56
CA ALA A 180 5.59 5.88 -4.30
C ALA A 180 6.13 7.30 -4.23
N SER A 181 6.73 7.80 -5.32
CA SER A 181 7.26 9.16 -5.41
C SER A 181 6.15 10.21 -5.27
N GLY A 182 5.02 10.01 -5.95
CA GLY A 182 3.87 10.91 -5.84
C GLY A 182 3.26 10.94 -4.44
N LEU A 183 3.24 9.81 -3.74
CA LEU A 183 2.83 9.73 -2.32
C LEU A 183 3.83 10.40 -1.39
N GLY A 184 5.14 10.26 -1.66
CA GLY A 184 6.20 10.96 -0.92
C GLY A 184 6.07 12.47 -1.04
N ASP A 185 5.82 12.97 -2.26
CA ASP A 185 5.54 14.38 -2.52
C ASP A 185 4.28 14.87 -1.80
N TRP A 186 3.21 14.08 -1.81
CA TRP A 186 1.99 14.39 -1.07
C TRP A 186 2.24 14.46 0.44
N ALA A 187 2.94 13.48 0.99
CA ALA A 187 3.28 13.41 2.41
C ALA A 187 4.17 14.58 2.83
N TYR A 188 5.19 14.91 2.02
CA TYR A 188 6.06 16.07 2.24
C TYR A 188 5.27 17.37 2.27
N ARG A 189 4.40 17.61 1.27
CA ARG A 189 3.57 18.83 1.21
C ARG A 189 2.68 18.97 2.45
N ARG A 190 2.09 17.86 2.91
CA ARG A 190 1.22 17.85 4.08
C ARG A 190 2.01 18.08 5.36
N ALA A 191 3.04 17.29 5.61
CA ALA A 191 3.82 17.34 6.85
C ALA A 191 4.64 18.63 7.01
N SER A 192 5.11 19.22 5.91
CA SER A 192 5.85 20.50 5.95
C SER A 192 4.98 21.69 6.37
N GLY A 193 3.65 21.55 6.32
CA GLY A 193 2.72 22.57 6.77
C GLY A 193 2.37 22.50 8.26
N TRP A 194 2.83 21.48 8.98
CA TRP A 194 2.50 21.30 10.40
C TRP A 194 3.28 22.25 11.30
N ASP A 195 2.60 22.77 12.32
CA ASP A 195 3.27 23.36 13.48
C ASP A 195 3.78 22.26 14.43
N GLU A 196 4.53 22.66 15.46
CA GLU A 196 5.10 21.73 16.42
C GLU A 196 4.02 20.93 17.18
N ASN A 197 2.84 21.49 17.38
CA ASN A 197 1.76 20.83 18.10
C ASN A 197 1.09 19.74 17.25
N THR A 198 0.78 20.05 16.00
CA THR A 198 0.26 19.08 15.04
C THR A 198 1.28 17.98 14.79
N HIS A 199 2.56 18.33 14.61
CA HIS A 199 3.63 17.36 14.45
C HIS A 199 3.68 16.37 15.63
N ARG A 200 3.75 16.87 16.88
CA ARG A 200 3.71 16.02 18.08
C ARG A 200 2.45 15.18 18.19
N THR A 201 1.31 15.72 17.77
CA THR A 201 0.03 15.01 17.79
C THR A 201 0.05 13.82 16.83
N VAL A 202 0.42 14.05 15.58
CA VAL A 202 0.45 13.02 14.54
C VAL A 202 1.41 11.90 14.92
N ILE A 203 2.64 12.21 15.36
CA ILE A 203 3.62 11.17 15.75
C ILE A 203 3.29 10.48 17.08
N SER A 204 2.28 10.94 17.83
CA SER A 204 1.80 10.24 19.04
C SER A 204 0.74 9.18 18.74
N ILE A 205 0.19 9.19 17.52
CA ILE A 205 -0.81 8.25 17.01
C ILE A 205 -0.09 7.27 16.08
N GLU A 206 -0.49 6.00 16.04
CA GLU A 206 0.22 4.99 15.25
C GLU A 206 0.40 5.42 13.77
N TYR A 207 1.66 5.56 13.37
CA TYR A 207 2.07 5.93 12.01
C TYR A 207 2.88 4.82 11.34
N GLY A 208 3.02 3.66 11.97
CA GLY A 208 3.89 2.60 11.50
C GLY A 208 5.35 3.05 11.41
N GLY A 209 6.00 2.83 10.27
CA GLY A 209 7.37 3.20 9.97
C GLY A 209 7.43 4.19 8.80
N MET A 210 6.59 5.24 8.81
CA MET A 210 6.64 6.29 7.79
C MET A 210 8.04 6.90 7.64
N ASN A 211 8.80 6.98 8.73
CA ASN A 211 10.19 7.43 8.73
C ASN A 211 11.16 6.45 8.05
N ASP A 212 10.80 5.18 7.93
CA ASP A 212 11.64 4.14 7.30
C ASP A 212 11.35 4.02 5.79
N CYS A 213 10.15 4.39 5.34
CA CYS A 213 9.72 4.24 3.95
C CYS A 213 9.80 5.52 3.09
N LEU A 214 10.10 6.68 3.70
CA LEU A 214 10.26 7.97 3.02
C LEU A 214 11.72 8.30 2.66
#